data_AF-A0A9D7VPI2-F1
#
_entry.id   AF-A0A9D7VPI2-F1
#
_cell.length_a   1.000
_cell.length_b   1.000
_cell.length_c   1.000
_cell.angle_alpha   90.00
_cell.angle_beta   90.00
_cell.angle_gamma   90.00
#
_symmetry.space_group_name_H-M   'P 1'
#
loop_
_entity.id
_entity.type
_entity.pdbx_description
1 polymer ?
#
loop_
_entity_poly.entity_id
_entity_poly.type
_entity_poly.pdbx_seq_one_letter_code
_entity_poly.pdbx_strand_id
1 'polypeptide(L)'
;MLIVKSANDVAVAVAESIGGSEPAFIQMMNAEARRLGMSATRFVNLHGLPDNRQVSSARDLCGSGARGLARVPEYRSYFNLVGIRVGKKALRSANREFLLRVQGANGMKTGYICNSGLNVV
;
A
#
# COMPACT_ATOMS: atom_id res chain seq x y z
N MET A 1 4.43 1.44 -10.70
CA MET A 1 3.17 0.67 -10.88
C MET A 1 2.55 0.21 -9.57
N LEU A 2 3.33 -0.20 -8.57
CA LEU A 2 2.84 -0.64 -7.25
C LEU A 2 1.83 0.32 -6.60
N ILE A 3 2.20 1.61 -6.44
CA ILE A 3 1.34 2.63 -5.82
C ILE A 3 0.04 2.83 -6.62
N VAL A 4 0.17 3.07 -7.94
CA VAL A 4 -0.93 3.47 -8.83
C VAL A 4 -1.89 2.32 -9.15
N LYS A 5 -1.38 1.11 -9.42
CA LYS A 5 -2.18 -0.03 -9.88
C LYS A 5 -2.38 -1.14 -8.86
N SER A 6 -1.69 -1.11 -7.72
CA SER A 6 -1.67 -2.27 -6.81
C SER A 6 -1.18 -3.54 -7.52
N ALA A 7 -0.12 -3.39 -8.31
CA ALA A 7 0.44 -4.48 -9.11
C ALA A 7 1.14 -5.49 -8.18
N ASN A 8 0.51 -6.65 -7.94
CA ASN A 8 0.98 -7.67 -7.00
C ASN A 8 2.29 -8.33 -7.46
N ASP A 9 2.43 -8.54 -8.77
CA ASP A 9 3.66 -9.01 -9.42
C ASP A 9 4.85 -8.08 -9.14
N VAL A 10 4.63 -6.76 -9.20
CA VAL A 10 5.65 -5.77 -8.85
C VAL A 10 5.96 -5.81 -7.36
N ALA A 11 4.97 -6.12 -6.50
CA ALA A 11 5.24 -6.28 -5.06
C ALA A 11 6.18 -7.45 -4.80
N VAL A 12 5.98 -8.59 -5.49
CA VAL A 12 6.87 -9.76 -5.42
C VAL A 12 8.28 -9.41 -5.88
N ALA A 13 8.43 -8.79 -7.05
CA ALA A 13 9.74 -8.41 -7.57
C ALA A 13 10.50 -7.47 -6.62
N VAL A 14 9.80 -6.51 -5.99
CA VAL A 14 10.38 -5.61 -4.98
C VAL A 14 10.79 -6.38 -3.73
N ALA A 15 9.95 -7.30 -3.26
CA ALA A 15 10.24 -8.10 -2.06
C ALA A 15 11.45 -9.01 -2.25
N GLU A 16 11.56 -9.68 -3.39
CA GLU A 16 12.73 -10.50 -3.74
C GLU A 16 13.99 -9.63 -3.86
N SER A 17 13.88 -8.45 -4.46
CA SER A 17 15.03 -7.54 -4.62
C SER A 17 15.54 -6.97 -3.30
N ILE A 18 14.65 -6.67 -2.35
CA ILE A 18 15.00 -6.03 -1.07
C ILE A 18 15.28 -7.07 0.02
N GLY A 19 14.40 -8.06 0.15
CA GLY A 19 14.46 -9.07 1.21
C GLY A 19 15.18 -10.36 0.79
N GLY A 20 15.57 -10.50 -0.48
CA GLY A 20 16.13 -11.74 -1.04
C GLY A 20 15.12 -12.87 -1.25
N SER A 21 13.96 -12.80 -0.58
CA SER A 21 12.84 -13.74 -0.74
C SER A 21 11.56 -13.14 -0.15
N GLU A 22 10.39 -13.63 -0.57
CA GLU A 22 9.12 -13.19 0.00
C GLU A 22 9.02 -13.42 1.53
N PRO A 23 9.39 -14.59 2.10
CA PRO A 23 9.31 -14.80 3.54
C PRO A 23 10.18 -13.83 4.34
N ALA A 24 11.40 -13.54 3.87
CA ALA A 24 12.28 -12.57 4.51
C ALA A 24 11.70 -11.16 4.45
N PHE A 25 11.13 -10.76 3.32
CA PHE A 25 10.46 -9.47 3.19
C PHE A 25 9.23 -9.36 4.11
N ILE A 26 8.42 -10.41 4.24
CA ILE A 26 7.28 -10.45 5.18
C ILE A 26 7.76 -10.28 6.64
N GLN A 27 8.92 -10.85 7.01
CA GLN A 27 9.52 -10.61 8.32
C GLN A 27 9.91 -9.14 8.51
N MET A 28 10.51 -8.52 7.48
CA MET A 28 10.83 -7.09 7.50
C MET A 28 9.58 -6.22 7.64
N MET A 29 8.50 -6.53 6.91
CA MET A 29 7.21 -5.83 7.03
C MET A 29 6.66 -5.87 8.46
N ASN A 30 6.69 -7.03 9.11
CA ASN A 30 6.22 -7.18 10.48
C ASN A 30 7.18 -6.56 11.51
N ALA A 31 8.49 -6.52 11.24
CA ALA A 31 9.45 -5.78 12.05
C ALA A 31 9.17 -4.27 11.99
N GLU A 32 8.91 -3.75 10.78
CA GLU A 32 8.58 -2.36 10.56
C GLU A 32 7.23 -1.98 11.18
N ALA A 33 6.21 -2.85 11.06
CA ALA A 33 4.92 -2.66 11.71
C ALA A 33 5.08 -2.49 13.23
N ARG A 34 5.88 -3.36 13.87
CA ARG A 34 6.21 -3.23 15.30
C ARG A 34 6.98 -1.96 15.61
N ARG A 35 7.96 -1.58 14.79
CA ARG A 35 8.72 -0.33 14.94
C ARG A 35 7.84 0.93 14.85
N LEU A 36 6.77 0.86 14.06
CA LEU A 36 5.76 1.89 13.93
C LEU A 36 4.66 1.76 15.01
N GLY A 37 4.71 0.80 15.92
CA GLY A 37 3.68 0.62 16.95
C GLY A 37 2.32 0.18 16.39
N MET A 38 2.31 -0.50 15.25
CA MET A 38 1.11 -1.09 14.65
C MET A 38 0.73 -2.39 15.38
N SER A 39 0.22 -2.26 16.61
CA SER A 39 0.04 -3.40 17.53
C SER A 39 -1.09 -4.36 17.12
N ALA A 40 -2.00 -3.95 16.24
CA ALA A 40 -3.10 -4.77 15.73
C ALA A 40 -2.90 -5.15 14.24
N THR A 41 -1.65 -5.13 13.75
CA THR A 41 -1.31 -5.50 12.38
C THR A 41 -0.40 -6.73 12.33
N ARG A 42 -0.73 -7.66 11.42
CA ARG A 42 0.10 -8.79 11.02
C ARG A 42 0.02 -8.97 9.51
N PHE A 43 1.18 -8.91 8.86
CA PHE A 43 1.33 -9.24 7.46
C PHE A 43 1.71 -10.72 7.30
N VAL A 44 1.06 -11.40 6.36
CA VAL A 44 1.41 -12.78 5.98
C VAL A 44 1.72 -12.89 4.49
N ASN A 45 1.43 -11.84 3.73
CA ASN A 45 1.89 -11.63 2.38
C ASN A 45 2.18 -10.14 2.15
N LEU A 46 2.91 -9.88 1.08
CA LEU A 46 3.41 -8.59 0.64
C LEU A 46 2.42 -7.74 -0.17
N HIS A 47 1.39 -8.36 -0.74
CA HIS A 47 0.53 -7.76 -1.76
C HIS A 47 -0.94 -7.55 -1.33
N GLY A 48 -1.37 -8.11 -0.20
CA GLY A 48 -2.72 -7.93 0.32
C GLY A 48 -3.76 -8.94 -0.17
N LEU A 49 -3.36 -10.06 -0.80
CA LEU A 49 -4.31 -11.09 -1.24
C LEU A 49 -4.96 -11.76 -0.01
N PRO A 50 -6.19 -12.29 -0.16
CA PRO A 50 -6.94 -12.85 0.95
C PRO A 50 -6.17 -13.95 1.71
N ASP A 51 -5.98 -13.74 3.00
CA ASP A 51 -5.51 -14.72 3.97
C ASP A 51 -6.05 -14.31 5.34
N ASN A 52 -6.77 -15.20 6.03
CA ASN A 52 -7.40 -14.87 7.31
C ASN A 52 -6.40 -14.57 8.43
N ARG A 53 -5.12 -14.92 8.25
CA ARG A 53 -4.04 -14.58 9.18
C ARG A 53 -3.51 -13.17 8.96
N GLN A 54 -3.83 -12.54 7.83
CA GLN A 54 -3.49 -11.16 7.51
C GLN A 54 -4.51 -10.22 8.14
N VAL A 55 -4.09 -9.42 9.11
CA VAL A 55 -4.98 -8.53 9.85
C VAL A 55 -4.34 -7.16 10.03
N SER A 56 -5.17 -6.13 10.12
CA SER A 56 -4.74 -4.77 10.43
C SER A 56 -5.91 -3.99 11.04
N SER A 57 -5.65 -2.81 11.57
CA SER A 57 -6.67 -1.89 12.07
C SER A 57 -6.63 -0.55 11.32
N ALA A 58 -7.75 0.17 11.30
CA ALA A 58 -7.81 1.51 10.73
C ALA A 58 -6.80 2.47 11.41
N ARG A 59 -6.65 2.36 12.74
CA ARG A 59 -5.68 3.13 13.52
C ARG A 59 -4.24 2.89 13.04
N ASP A 60 -3.87 1.62 12.86
CA ASP A 60 -2.52 1.26 12.48
C ASP A 60 -2.20 1.68 11.04
N LEU A 61 -3.14 1.51 10.11
CA LEU A 61 -2.96 1.93 8.71
C LEU A 61 -2.89 3.46 8.57
N CYS A 62 -3.73 4.22 9.28
CA CYS A 62 -3.65 5.68 9.28
C CYS A 62 -2.30 6.16 9.86
N GLY A 63 -1.89 5.57 10.98
CA GLY A 63 -0.63 5.90 11.63
C GLY A 63 0.59 5.56 10.78
N SER A 64 0.60 4.41 10.10
CA SER A 64 1.69 4.02 9.21
C SER A 64 1.79 4.93 7.99
N GLY A 65 0.66 5.29 7.38
CA GLY A 65 0.63 6.21 6.24
C GLY A 65 1.21 7.59 6.58
N ALA A 66 0.75 8.19 7.69
CA ALA A 66 1.23 9.50 8.13
C ALA A 66 2.74 9.49 8.43
N ARG A 67 3.23 8.47 9.15
CA ARG A 67 4.65 8.34 9.51
C ARG A 67 5.53 7.99 8.31
N GLY A 68 5.02 7.19 7.38
CA GLY A 68 5.71 6.84 6.13
C GLY A 68 5.94 8.08 5.28
N LEU A 69 4.89 8.86 5.01
CA LEU A 69 4.99 10.10 4.23
C LEU A 69 5.91 11.14 4.88
N ALA A 70 5.96 11.20 6.21
CA ALA A 70 6.88 12.10 6.92
C ALA A 70 8.36 11.71 6.75
N ARG A 71 8.65 10.43 6.48
CA ARG A 71 10.02 9.91 6.31
C ARG A 71 10.53 10.00 4.87
N VAL A 72 9.62 10.02 3.90
CA VAL A 72 9.94 10.10 2.47
C VAL A 72 9.12 11.20 1.77
N PRO A 73 9.25 12.47 2.19
CA PRO A 73 8.46 13.57 1.65
C PRO A 73 8.59 13.74 0.13
N GLU A 74 9.74 13.37 -0.44
CA GLU A 74 10.03 13.40 -1.88
C GLU A 74 9.10 12.51 -2.71
N TYR A 75 8.55 11.44 -2.12
CA TYR A 75 7.65 10.51 -2.80
C TYR A 75 6.16 10.77 -2.53
N ARG A 76 5.82 11.79 -1.72
CA ARG A 76 4.44 12.10 -1.36
C ARG A 76 3.55 12.36 -2.58
N SER A 77 4.10 12.99 -3.62
CA SER A 77 3.39 13.30 -4.87
C SER A 77 2.90 12.04 -5.60
N TYR A 78 3.54 10.88 -5.40
CA TYR A 78 3.17 9.63 -6.08
C TYR A 78 1.79 9.13 -5.67
N PHE A 79 1.35 9.44 -4.46
CA PHE A 79 0.04 9.02 -3.93
C PHE A 79 -1.12 9.85 -4.49
N ASN A 80 -0.83 11.01 -5.10
CA ASN A 80 -1.82 11.89 -5.72
C ASN A 80 -1.97 11.63 -7.23
N LEU A 81 -1.22 10.67 -7.78
CA LEU A 81 -1.28 10.36 -9.19
C LEU A 81 -2.62 9.71 -9.54
N VAL A 82 -3.39 10.39 -10.39
CA VAL A 82 -4.65 9.87 -10.96
C VAL A 82 -4.42 8.80 -12.04
N GLY A 83 -3.18 8.67 -12.52
CA GLY A 83 -2.74 7.67 -13.46
C GLY A 83 -1.30 7.89 -13.91
N ILE A 84 -0.74 6.90 -14.59
CA ILE A 84 0.62 6.95 -15.17
C ILE A 84 0.59 6.40 -16.59
N ARG A 85 1.61 6.76 -17.38
CA ARG A 85 1.84 6.18 -18.71
C ARG A 85 3.03 5.23 -18.65
N VAL A 86 2.86 4.02 -19.18
CA VAL A 86 3.92 3.01 -19.27
C VAL A 86 4.00 2.58 -20.73
N GLY A 87 5.06 3.03 -21.42
CA GLY A 87 5.16 2.94 -22.87
C GLY A 87 3.95 3.59 -23.55
N LYS A 88 3.25 2.82 -24.39
CA LYS A 88 2.04 3.30 -25.10
C LYS A 88 0.76 3.23 -24.25
N LYS A 89 0.78 2.54 -23.10
CA LYS A 89 -0.43 2.29 -22.29
C LYS A 89 -0.63 3.36 -21.22
N ALA A 90 -1.86 3.85 -21.08
CA ALA A 90 -2.28 4.71 -19.99
C ALA A 90 -2.95 3.87 -18.89
N LEU A 91 -2.40 3.94 -17.68
CA LEU A 91 -2.86 3.18 -16.51
C LEU A 91 -3.52 4.13 -15.53
N ARG A 92 -4.83 3.97 -15.30
CA ARG A 92 -5.57 4.72 -14.28
C ARG A 92 -5.26 4.22 -12.88
N SER A 93 -5.14 5.16 -11.93
CA SER A 93 -5.00 4.85 -10.51
C SER A 93 -6.28 4.22 -9.96
N ALA A 94 -6.14 3.25 -9.06
CA ALA A 94 -7.29 2.71 -8.32
C ALA A 94 -7.94 3.77 -7.40
N ASN A 95 -7.15 4.75 -6.93
CA ASN A 95 -7.62 5.85 -6.09
C ASN A 95 -8.19 7.04 -6.89
N ARG A 96 -8.27 6.93 -8.23
CA ARG A 96 -8.56 8.07 -9.12
C ARG A 96 -9.87 8.78 -8.78
N GLU A 97 -10.96 8.03 -8.60
CA GLU A 97 -12.28 8.65 -8.38
C GLU A 97 -12.33 9.37 -7.03
N PHE A 98 -11.72 8.81 -6.00
CA PHE A 98 -11.62 9.46 -4.69
C PHE A 98 -10.81 10.76 -4.78
N LEU A 99 -9.63 10.71 -5.41
CA LEU A 99 -8.77 11.88 -5.61
C LEU A 99 -9.44 13.01 -6.39
N LEU A 100 -10.30 12.69 -7.37
CA LEU A 100 -10.97 13.69 -8.20
C LEU A 100 -12.23 14.27 -7.57
N ARG A 101 -12.88 13.56 -6.64
CA ARG A 101 -14.22 13.91 -6.13
C ARG A 101 -14.21 14.42 -4.70
N VAL A 102 -13.19 14.11 -3.92
CA VAL A 102 -13.10 14.50 -2.51
C VAL A 102 -12.16 15.69 -2.36
N GLN A 103 -12.71 16.84 -1.96
CA GLN A 103 -11.92 18.05 -1.76
C GLN A 103 -10.86 17.82 -0.67
N GLY A 104 -9.61 18.16 -0.98
CA GLY A 104 -8.48 17.97 -0.06
C GLY A 104 -7.88 16.56 -0.04
N ALA A 105 -8.43 15.61 -0.80
CA ALA A 105 -7.86 14.27 -0.91
C ALA A 105 -6.46 14.31 -1.56
N ASN A 106 -5.51 13.62 -0.94
CA ASN A 106 -4.10 13.62 -1.33
C ASN A 106 -3.46 12.23 -1.15
N GLY A 107 -4.17 11.20 -1.61
CA GLY A 107 -3.75 9.81 -1.46
C GLY A 107 -4.59 9.09 -0.41
N MET A 108 -4.08 8.04 0.23
CA MET A 108 -2.85 7.28 -0.02
C MET A 108 -3.12 6.04 -0.89
N LYS A 109 -4.04 5.18 -0.46
CA LYS A 109 -4.22 3.86 -1.10
C LYS A 109 -5.63 3.33 -0.93
N THR A 110 -6.11 2.65 -1.98
CA THR A 110 -7.37 1.90 -1.98
C THR A 110 -7.11 0.40 -1.96
N GLY A 111 -8.04 -0.37 -1.38
CA GLY A 111 -8.03 -1.84 -1.42
C GLY A 111 -9.44 -2.42 -1.34
N TYR A 112 -9.63 -3.62 -1.89
CA TYR A 112 -10.87 -4.37 -1.80
C TYR A 112 -10.60 -5.88 -1.74
N ILE A 113 -11.17 -6.55 -0.76
CA ILE A 113 -11.38 -8.00 -0.75
C ILE A 113 -12.77 -8.28 -0.19
N CYS A 114 -13.36 -9.44 -0.49
CA CYS A 114 -14.71 -9.78 -0.01
C CYS A 114 -14.82 -9.71 1.53
N ASN A 115 -13.76 -10.07 2.25
CA ASN A 115 -13.78 -10.11 3.72
C ASN A 115 -13.69 -8.73 4.39
N SER A 116 -13.26 -7.68 3.68
CA SER A 116 -13.06 -6.34 4.25
C SER A 116 -13.82 -5.22 3.54
N GLY A 117 -14.48 -5.52 2.41
CA GLY A 117 -15.13 -4.50 1.58
C GLY A 117 -14.13 -3.50 1.00
N LEU A 118 -14.65 -2.34 0.57
CA LEU A 118 -13.83 -1.25 0.03
C LEU A 118 -13.17 -0.48 1.18
N ASN A 119 -11.86 -0.31 1.10
CA ASN A 119 -11.05 0.43 2.05
C ASN A 119 -10.30 1.55 1.35
N VAL A 120 -10.21 2.71 2.01
CA VAL A 120 -9.42 3.87 1.60
C VAL A 120 -8.65 4.38 2.82
N VAL A 121 -7.36 4.62 2.63
CA VAL A 121 -6.47 5.29 3.58
C VAL A 121 -5.91 6.53 2.90
#